data_AF-A0A849W9V1-F1
#
_entry.id   AF-A0A849W9V1-F1
#
_cell.length_a   1.000
_cell.length_b   1.000
_cell.length_c   1.000
_cell.angle_alpha   90.00
_cell.angle_beta   90.00
_cell.angle_gamma   90.00
#
_symmetry.space_group_name_H-M   'P 1'
#
loop_
_entity.id
_entity.type
_entity.pdbx_description
1 polymer ?
#
loop_
_entity_poly.entity_id
_entity_poly.type
_entity_poly.pdbx_seq_one_letter_code
_entity_poly.pdbx_strand_id
1 'polypeptide(L)'
;MNKRVVLVAIGGVFLLAALAFGSKFFGKNDQIPLLDNSAPVIVDANSADETSAKPDDYQANVQQTLKQYWQTGESAGIKDRLLAFTTPSDFLDLHLDLVIAFELIEQGQSGNDQEKIAGAKAKLEALKTQYPWIANY
;
A
#
# COMPACT_ATOMS: atom_id res chain seq x y z
N MET A 1 50.85 -13.03 0.32
CA MET A 1 50.73 -11.56 0.42
C MET A 1 49.29 -11.19 0.75
N ASN A 2 49.09 -10.80 2.01
CA ASN A 2 48.14 -9.89 2.63
C ASN A 2 46.65 -9.88 2.21
N LYS A 3 45.86 -10.69 2.93
CA LYS A 3 44.43 -10.45 3.17
C LYS A 3 44.28 -9.31 4.18
N ARG A 4 43.61 -8.21 3.82
CA ARG A 4 43.19 -7.18 4.78
C ARG A 4 41.69 -7.34 5.04
N VAL A 5 41.38 -7.92 6.19
CA VAL A 5 40.04 -7.92 6.80
C VAL A 5 39.84 -6.54 7.39
N VAL A 6 38.81 -5.81 6.93
CA VAL A 6 38.40 -4.55 7.55
C VAL A 6 37.20 -4.87 8.43
N LEU A 7 37.46 -4.92 9.74
CA LEU A 7 36.47 -5.04 10.80
C LEU A 7 35.99 -3.61 11.12
N VAL A 8 34.72 -3.29 10.89
CA VAL A 8 34.09 -2.07 11.41
C VAL A 8 33.00 -2.48 12.37
N ALA A 9 33.27 -2.24 13.66
CA ALA A 9 32.34 -2.39 14.75
C ALA A 9 31.96 -0.98 15.26
N ILE A 10 30.70 -0.59 15.07
CA ILE A 10 30.02 0.54 15.72
C ILE A 10 28.54 0.10 15.77
N GLY A 11 27.87 -0.18 16.88
CA GLY A 11 27.90 0.47 18.19
C GLY A 11 26.75 1.48 18.25
N GLY A 12 25.54 1.09 18.69
CA GLY A 12 24.41 2.02 18.71
C GLY A 12 23.13 1.48 19.36
N VAL A 13 23.19 1.34 20.69
CA VAL A 13 22.14 1.53 21.73
C VAL A 13 20.69 1.82 21.27
N PHE A 14 19.80 0.92 21.72
CA PHE A 14 18.41 1.11 22.18
C PHE A 14 17.79 2.53 22.17
N LEU A 15 16.58 2.65 21.60
CA LEU A 15 15.52 3.42 22.24
C LEU A 15 14.14 2.78 21.97
N LEU A 16 13.56 2.21 23.02
CA LEU A 16 12.18 1.76 23.12
C LEU A 16 11.30 2.97 23.40
N ALA A 17 10.35 3.28 22.51
CA ALA A 17 9.28 4.24 22.80
C ALA A 17 7.93 3.55 22.57
N ALA A 18 7.39 2.98 23.65
CA ALA A 18 5.98 2.65 23.76
C ALA A 18 5.19 3.92 24.04
N LEU A 19 4.26 4.28 23.15
CA LEU A 19 3.27 5.30 23.40
C LEU A 19 1.88 4.68 23.29
N ALA A 20 1.35 4.35 24.47
CA ALA A 20 -0.06 4.10 24.70
C ALA A 20 -0.82 5.44 24.71
N PHE A 21 -1.73 5.60 23.76
CA PHE A 21 -2.83 6.57 23.75
C PHE A 21 -4.00 5.80 23.10
N GLY A 22 -5.22 5.73 23.61
CA GLY A 22 -5.89 6.36 24.73
C GLY A 22 -7.38 6.10 24.47
N SER A 23 -7.97 5.13 25.17
CA SER A 23 -9.41 4.86 25.13
C SER A 23 -10.16 6.00 25.80
N LYS A 24 -11.09 6.67 25.10
CA LYS A 24 -12.32 7.32 25.61
C LYS A 24 -12.89 8.32 24.59
N PHE A 25 -13.88 7.89 23.80
CA PHE A 25 -14.91 8.77 23.23
C PHE A 25 -16.23 8.02 23.18
N PHE A 26 -16.79 7.70 24.35
CA PHE A 26 -18.22 7.41 24.50
C PHE A 26 -18.90 8.71 24.93
N GLY A 27 -19.46 9.43 23.94
CA GLY A 27 -20.18 10.67 24.13
C GLY A 27 -21.63 10.53 23.66
N LYS A 28 -22.53 10.47 24.65
CA LYS A 28 -23.93 10.94 24.67
C LYS A 28 -24.90 10.48 23.57
N ASN A 29 -25.80 9.61 24.02
CA ASN A 29 -27.07 9.24 23.42
C ASN A 29 -28.06 10.42 23.54
N ASP A 30 -28.22 11.18 22.46
CA ASP A 30 -29.29 12.16 22.31
C ASP A 30 -30.42 11.58 21.45
N GLN A 31 -31.63 11.78 21.92
CA GLN A 31 -32.87 11.16 21.48
C GLN A 31 -33.16 11.41 20.00
N ILE A 32 -33.53 10.33 19.29
CA ILE A 32 -34.10 10.40 17.94
C ILE A 32 -35.60 10.67 18.09
N PRO A 33 -36.15 11.79 17.60
CA PRO A 33 -37.59 11.94 17.46
C PRO A 33 -38.11 10.95 16.41
N LEU A 34 -39.09 10.12 16.79
CA LEU A 34 -39.84 9.28 15.85
C LEU A 34 -40.60 10.21 14.89
N LEU A 35 -40.13 10.27 13.64
CA LEU A 35 -40.90 10.80 12.52
C LEU A 35 -41.61 9.63 11.84
N ASP A 36 -42.92 9.56 12.05
CA ASP A 36 -43.86 8.83 11.20
C ASP A 36 -43.77 9.40 9.78
N ASN A 37 -43.28 8.58 8.84
CA ASN A 37 -43.37 8.84 7.42
C ASN A 37 -43.84 7.56 6.71
N SER A 38 -45.12 7.29 6.87
CA SER A 38 -45.88 6.41 5.99
C SER A 38 -45.98 7.01 4.58
N ALA A 39 -44.93 6.83 3.77
CA ALA A 39 -44.98 6.97 2.32
C ALA A 39 -44.17 5.84 1.67
N PRO A 40 -44.68 5.16 0.63
CA PRO A 40 -43.86 4.21 -0.12
C PRO A 40 -42.76 4.99 -0.84
N VAL A 41 -41.54 4.94 -0.30
CA VAL A 41 -40.35 5.35 -1.04
C VAL A 41 -40.23 4.38 -2.21
N ILE A 42 -40.51 4.88 -3.41
CA ILE A 42 -40.17 4.21 -4.65
C ILE A 42 -38.65 4.07 -4.64
N VAL A 43 -38.18 2.85 -4.41
CA VAL A 43 -36.76 2.53 -4.52
C VAL A 43 -36.46 2.51 -6.02
N ASP A 44 -36.09 3.67 -6.55
CA ASP A 44 -35.44 3.75 -7.87
C ASP A 44 -34.16 2.91 -7.78
N ALA A 45 -34.24 1.67 -8.26
CA ALA A 45 -33.12 0.72 -8.33
C ALA A 45 -32.16 1.05 -9.49
N ASN A 46 -31.89 2.33 -9.69
CA ASN A 46 -31.04 2.88 -10.75
C ASN A 46 -30.71 4.31 -10.31
N SER A 47 -29.59 4.59 -9.64
CA SER A 47 -28.27 4.59 -10.25
C SER A 47 -27.20 4.39 -9.17
N ALA A 48 -26.61 3.20 -9.12
CA ALA A 48 -25.27 3.04 -8.57
C ALA A 48 -24.32 3.68 -9.60
N ASP A 49 -24.18 5.00 -9.53
CA ASP A 49 -23.29 5.77 -10.39
C ASP A 49 -21.84 5.43 -10.01
N GLU A 50 -21.32 4.47 -10.76
CA GLU A 50 -19.94 4.21 -11.15
C GLU A 50 -18.89 5.17 -10.57
N THR A 51 -18.60 5.06 -9.28
CA THR A 51 -17.32 5.53 -8.71
C THR A 51 -16.26 4.44 -8.84
N SER A 52 -16.35 3.61 -9.88
CA SER A 52 -15.38 2.58 -10.20
C SER A 52 -14.23 3.24 -10.96
N ALA A 53 -13.00 3.10 -10.47
CA ALA A 53 -11.84 3.55 -11.23
C ALA A 53 -11.84 2.87 -12.61
N LYS A 54 -11.57 3.64 -13.65
CA LYS A 54 -11.40 3.08 -14.99
C LYS A 54 -10.10 2.27 -15.02
N PRO A 55 -10.09 1.07 -15.62
CA PRO A 55 -8.89 0.26 -15.80
C PRO A 55 -7.68 1.03 -16.31
N ASP A 56 -7.86 1.87 -17.33
CA ASP A 56 -6.77 2.63 -17.96
C ASP A 56 -6.18 3.67 -17.01
N ASP A 57 -7.02 4.36 -16.23
CA ASP A 57 -6.57 5.35 -15.25
C ASP A 57 -5.76 4.66 -14.13
N TYR A 58 -6.22 3.50 -13.67
CA TYR A 58 -5.49 2.69 -12.69
C TYR A 58 -4.12 2.26 -13.22
N GLN A 59 -4.05 1.73 -14.45
CA GLN A 59 -2.79 1.30 -15.05
C GLN A 59 -1.80 2.46 -15.18
N ALA A 60 -2.24 3.60 -15.70
CA ALA A 60 -1.41 4.79 -15.86
C ALA A 60 -0.87 5.29 -14.50
N ASN A 61 -1.72 5.33 -13.46
CA ASN A 61 -1.33 5.74 -12.11
C ASN A 61 -0.30 4.80 -11.48
N VAL A 62 -0.48 3.49 -11.65
CA VAL A 62 0.48 2.48 -11.20
C VAL A 62 1.80 2.62 -11.94
N GLN A 63 1.80 2.73 -13.27
CA GLN A 63 3.03 2.92 -14.06
C GLN A 63 3.79 4.17 -13.61
N GLN A 64 3.09 5.29 -13.47
CA GLN A 64 3.68 6.54 -13.04
C GLN A 64 4.31 6.43 -11.64
N THR A 65 3.66 5.70 -10.73
CA THR A 65 4.15 5.47 -9.37
C THR A 65 5.37 4.56 -9.32
N LEU A 66 5.39 3.53 -10.16
CA LEU A 66 6.48 2.54 -10.19
C LEU A 66 7.68 2.98 -11.04
N LYS A 67 7.49 3.95 -11.93
CA LYS A 67 8.54 4.46 -12.83
C LYS A 67 9.83 4.82 -12.09
N GLN A 68 9.72 5.58 -10.99
CA GLN A 68 10.88 5.98 -10.20
C GLN A 68 11.61 4.76 -9.61
N TYR A 69 10.87 3.77 -9.10
CA TYR A 69 11.46 2.55 -8.57
C TYR A 69 12.23 1.77 -9.62
N TRP A 70 11.68 1.62 -10.82
CA TRP A 70 12.37 0.88 -11.88
C TRP A 70 13.63 1.58 -12.40
N GLN A 71 13.68 2.91 -12.30
CA GLN A 71 14.82 3.70 -12.76
C GLN A 71 15.92 3.84 -11.71
N THR A 72 15.54 3.98 -10.44
CA THR A 72 16.46 4.38 -9.35
C THR A 72 16.60 3.34 -8.25
N GLY A 73 15.69 2.37 -8.18
CA GLY A 73 15.55 1.45 -7.05
C GLY A 73 14.96 2.07 -5.78
N GLU A 74 14.55 3.35 -5.82
CA GLU A 74 13.97 4.03 -4.67
C GLU A 74 12.54 3.54 -4.41
N SER A 75 12.33 2.98 -3.22
CA SER A 75 11.06 2.36 -2.80
C SER A 75 10.22 3.24 -1.87
N ALA A 76 10.79 4.34 -1.36
CA ALA A 76 10.18 5.14 -0.30
C ALA A 76 8.83 5.75 -0.73
N GLY A 77 7.79 5.50 0.08
CA GLY A 77 6.46 6.09 -0.09
C GLY A 77 5.69 5.55 -1.30
N ILE A 78 6.19 4.53 -1.99
CA ILE A 78 5.45 3.88 -3.09
C ILE A 78 4.23 3.16 -2.56
N LYS A 79 4.37 2.46 -1.44
CA LYS A 79 3.25 1.79 -0.76
C LYS A 79 2.12 2.77 -0.47
N ASP A 80 2.44 3.92 0.11
CA ASP A 80 1.43 4.92 0.49
C ASP A 80 0.73 5.52 -0.74
N ARG A 81 1.47 5.73 -1.84
CA ARG A 81 0.90 6.15 -3.12
C ARG A 81 -0.04 5.10 -3.70
N LEU A 82 0.36 3.81 -3.66
CA LEU A 82 -0.50 2.72 -4.12
C LEU A 82 -1.78 2.64 -3.28
N LEU A 83 -1.68 2.67 -1.95
CA LEU A 83 -2.85 2.60 -1.05
C LEU A 83 -3.85 3.75 -1.25
N ALA A 84 -3.43 4.87 -1.85
CA ALA A 84 -4.31 5.99 -2.16
C ALA A 84 -5.14 5.79 -3.44
N PHE A 85 -4.90 4.74 -4.22
CA PHE A 85 -5.61 4.50 -5.47
C PHE A 85 -6.96 3.84 -5.24
N THR A 86 -7.96 4.30 -5.99
CA THR A 86 -9.17 3.52 -6.21
C THR A 86 -8.83 2.39 -7.18
N THR A 87 -9.01 1.15 -6.72
CA THR A 87 -8.60 -0.05 -7.46
C THR A 87 -9.81 -0.73 -8.09
N PRO A 88 -9.82 -0.93 -9.42
CA PRO A 88 -10.87 -1.73 -10.08
C PRO A 88 -10.78 -3.20 -9.61
N SER A 89 -11.92 -3.89 -9.55
CA SER A 89 -12.00 -5.29 -9.08
C SER A 89 -11.02 -6.22 -9.79
N ASP A 90 -10.81 -6.01 -11.09
CA ASP A 90 -9.98 -6.87 -11.93
C ASP A 90 -8.48 -6.74 -11.63
N PHE A 91 -8.08 -5.71 -10.90
CA PHE A 91 -6.69 -5.47 -10.49
C PHE A 91 -6.46 -5.60 -8.99
N LEU A 92 -7.46 -6.04 -8.22
CA LEU A 92 -7.35 -6.10 -6.76
C LEU A 92 -6.18 -6.98 -6.30
N ASP A 93 -5.99 -8.14 -6.92
CA ASP A 93 -4.90 -9.07 -6.60
C ASP A 93 -3.52 -8.45 -6.91
N LEU A 94 -3.36 -7.89 -8.10
CA LEU A 94 -2.14 -7.16 -8.50
C LEU A 94 -1.87 -6.00 -7.52
N HIS A 95 -2.90 -5.24 -7.16
CA HIS A 95 -2.77 -4.09 -6.27
C HIS A 95 -2.25 -4.51 -4.89
N LEU A 96 -2.89 -5.52 -4.30
CA LEU A 96 -2.50 -6.05 -3.01
C LEU A 96 -1.06 -6.59 -3.06
N ASP A 97 -0.72 -7.31 -4.12
CA ASP A 97 0.61 -7.89 -4.29
C ASP A 97 1.71 -6.82 -4.41
N LEU A 98 1.43 -5.71 -5.10
CA LEU A 98 2.34 -4.56 -5.17
C LEU A 98 2.50 -3.91 -3.79
N VAL A 99 1.39 -3.61 -3.10
CA VAL A 99 1.42 -3.01 -1.75
C VAL A 99 2.24 -3.87 -0.79
N ILE A 100 2.01 -5.20 -0.79
CA ILE A 100 2.74 -6.14 0.06
C ILE A 100 4.23 -6.15 -0.31
N ALA A 101 4.58 -6.16 -1.59
CA ALA A 101 5.98 -6.18 -2.00
C ALA A 101 6.72 -4.92 -1.55
N PHE A 102 6.11 -3.73 -1.68
CA PHE A 102 6.73 -2.49 -1.22
C PHE A 102 6.79 -2.39 0.31
N GLU A 103 5.77 -2.86 1.03
CA GLU A 103 5.82 -2.99 2.49
C GLU A 103 6.99 -3.88 2.93
N LEU A 104 7.21 -5.03 2.26
CA LEU A 104 8.33 -5.92 2.58
C LEU A 104 9.70 -5.27 2.29
N ILE A 105 9.81 -4.47 1.23
CA ILE A 105 11.03 -3.71 0.95
C ILE A 105 11.28 -2.68 2.06
N GLU A 106 10.26 -1.91 2.45
CA GLU A 106 10.38 -0.90 3.50
C GLU A 106 10.73 -1.53 4.86
N GLN A 107 10.06 -2.63 5.24
CA GLN A 107 10.40 -3.37 6.45
C GLN A 107 11.82 -3.94 6.39
N GLY A 108 12.23 -4.48 5.24
CA GLY A 108 13.57 -5.01 5.05
C GLY A 108 14.65 -3.95 5.16
N GLN A 109 14.40 -2.74 4.62
CA GLN A 109 15.29 -1.59 4.75
C GLN A 109 15.37 -1.09 6.20
N SER A 110 14.24 -0.97 6.89
CA SER A 110 14.20 -0.52 8.29
C SER A 110 14.82 -1.55 9.26
N GLY A 111 14.74 -2.84 8.93
CA GLY A 111 15.23 -3.93 9.77
C GLY A 111 16.61 -4.48 9.37
N ASN A 112 17.23 -3.95 8.31
CA ASN A 112 18.42 -4.53 7.66
C ASN A 112 18.26 -6.01 7.25
N ASP A 113 17.04 -6.43 6.92
CA ASP A 113 16.71 -7.81 6.53
C ASP A 113 16.78 -7.96 5.01
N GLN A 114 17.93 -8.46 4.54
CA GLN A 114 18.19 -8.66 3.11
C GLN A 114 17.35 -9.78 2.49
N GLU A 115 16.93 -10.78 3.27
CA GLU A 115 16.10 -11.87 2.77
C GLU A 115 14.70 -11.36 2.41
N LYS A 116 14.12 -10.49 3.26
CA LYS A 116 12.86 -9.80 2.94
C LYS A 116 12.95 -8.96 1.68
N ILE A 117 14.03 -8.20 1.54
CA ILE A 117 14.24 -7.36 0.34
C ILE A 117 14.34 -8.25 -0.90
N ALA A 118 15.11 -9.34 -0.84
CA ALA A 118 15.27 -10.27 -1.96
C ALA A 118 13.94 -10.95 -2.33
N GLY A 119 13.17 -11.42 -1.34
CA GLY A 119 11.86 -12.03 -1.54
C GLY A 119 10.86 -11.06 -2.17
N ALA A 120 10.83 -9.81 -1.71
CA ALA A 120 9.98 -8.77 -2.28
C ALA A 120 10.37 -8.43 -3.72
N LYS A 121 11.66 -8.33 -4.03
CA LYS A 121 12.15 -8.13 -5.40
C LYS A 121 11.79 -9.30 -6.31
N ALA A 122 11.90 -10.54 -5.83
CA ALA A 122 11.48 -11.71 -6.59
C ALA A 122 9.97 -11.68 -6.89
N LYS A 123 9.15 -11.27 -5.92
CA LYS A 123 7.71 -11.06 -6.12
C LYS A 123 7.44 -9.99 -7.18
N LEU A 124 8.16 -8.87 -7.14
CA LEU A 124 8.05 -7.81 -8.14
C LEU A 124 8.43 -8.25 -9.56
N GLU A 125 9.49 -9.05 -9.72
CA GLU A 125 9.85 -9.63 -11.03
C GLU A 125 8.81 -10.64 -11.54
N ALA A 126 8.19 -11.42 -10.64
CA ALA A 126 7.08 -12.28 -10.99
C ALA A 126 5.85 -11.47 -11.47
N LEU A 127 5.52 -10.38 -10.78
CA LEU A 127 4.45 -9.46 -11.19
C LEU A 127 4.74 -8.81 -12.54
N LYS A 128 5.99 -8.41 -12.81
CA LYS A 128 6.39 -7.89 -14.13
C LYS A 128 6.16 -8.91 -15.24
N THR A 129 6.37 -10.19 -14.95
CA THR A 129 6.15 -11.27 -15.93
C THR A 129 4.65 -11.47 -16.20
N GLN A 130 3.83 -11.42 -15.15
CA GLN A 130 2.37 -11.60 -15.26
C GLN A 130 1.67 -10.36 -15.83
N TYR A 131 2.17 -9.17 -15.52
CA TYR A 131 1.62 -7.88 -15.91
C TYR A 131 2.71 -7.00 -16.54
N PRO A 132 3.15 -7.29 -17.79
CA PRO A 132 4.28 -6.59 -18.41
C PRO A 132 4.15 -5.07 -18.49
N TRP A 133 2.91 -4.57 -18.51
CA TRP A 133 2.62 -3.14 -18.56
C TRP A 133 3.13 -2.37 -17.32
N ILE A 134 3.28 -3.00 -16.15
CA ILE A 134 3.71 -2.31 -14.92
C ILE A 134 5.17 -1.80 -14.98
N ALA A 135 5.95 -2.27 -15.95
CA ALA A 135 7.33 -1.87 -16.19
C ALA A 135 7.57 -1.36 -17.63
N ASN A 136 6.51 -1.01 -18.36
CA ASN A 136 6.60 -0.39 -19.68
C ASN A 136 6.36 1.12 -19.55
N TYR A 137 7.39 1.94 -19.81
CA TYR A 137 7.37 3.39 -19.58
C TYR A 137 8.28 4.16 -20.55
#